data_AF-A9FTF7-F1
#
_entry.id   AF-A9FTF7-F1
#
_cell.length_a   1.000
_cell.length_b   1.000
_cell.length_c   1.000
_cell.angle_alpha   90.00
_cell.angle_beta   90.00
_cell.angle_gamma   90.00
#
_symmetry.space_group_name_H-M   'P 1'
#
loop_
_entity.id
_entity.type
_entity.pdbx_description
1 polymer ?
#
loop_
_entity_poly.entity_id
_entity_poly.type
_entity_poly.pdbx_seq_one_letter_code
_entity_poly.pdbx_strand_id
1 'polypeptide(L)'
;MRSPGLGRVCLVAAGALGDPALLPWVLDRLDVAPLARLAGEALSRITGAPIEGALRGAPAPGFDAGPSDDPRDTSVKMDPDTQLPWPHGANARALWAAHRGRFASGVRHVDGRPLDEGALDRVLRLGGQRRRAGAAFERAARAPGRPLFDVAARVERQRAALGASP
;
A
#
# COMPACT_ATOMS: atom_id res chain seq x y z
N MET A 1 -19.29 -0.29 -18.45
CA MET A 1 -19.57 0.04 -17.04
C MET A 1 -18.58 -0.73 -16.14
N ARG A 2 -17.63 -0.07 -15.46
CA ARG A 2 -16.80 -0.69 -14.42
C ARG A 2 -17.08 0.04 -13.10
N SER A 3 -17.68 -0.65 -12.14
CA SER A 3 -18.10 -0.06 -10.86
C SER A 3 -16.89 0.42 -10.04
N PRO A 4 -16.97 1.60 -9.37
CA PRO A 4 -15.88 2.15 -8.56
C PRO A 4 -15.36 1.20 -7.46
N GLY A 5 -16.22 0.36 -6.90
CA GLY A 5 -15.86 -0.63 -5.87
C GLY A 5 -14.87 -1.70 -6.36
N LEU A 6 -15.01 -2.14 -7.62
CA LEU A 6 -14.10 -3.14 -8.20
C LEU A 6 -12.68 -2.58 -8.36
N GLY A 7 -12.56 -1.29 -8.72
CA GLY A 7 -11.27 -0.61 -8.84
C GLY A 7 -10.49 -0.57 -7.52
N ARG A 8 -11.17 -0.36 -6.39
CA ARG A 8 -10.54 -0.38 -5.06
C ARG A 8 -9.97 -1.76 -4.72
N VAL A 9 -10.77 -2.81 -4.91
CA VAL A 9 -10.34 -4.19 -4.65
C VAL A 9 -9.14 -4.55 -5.52
N CYS A 10 -9.15 -4.18 -6.81
CA CYS A 10 -8.03 -4.42 -7.71
C CYS A 10 -6.75 -3.70 -7.28
N LEU A 11 -6.82 -2.47 -6.75
CA LEU A 11 -5.64 -1.74 -6.26
C LEU A 11 -5.05 -2.36 -4.98
N VAL A 12 -5.91 -2.76 -4.05
CA VAL A 12 -5.48 -3.48 -2.83
C VAL A 12 -4.83 -4.81 -3.23
N ALA A 13 -5.46 -5.56 -4.13
CA ALA A 13 -4.92 -6.82 -4.63
C ALA A 13 -3.60 -6.63 -5.38
N ALA A 14 -3.46 -5.57 -6.20
CA ALA A 14 -2.21 -5.26 -6.89
C ALA A 14 -1.06 -4.99 -5.91
N GLY A 15 -1.29 -4.17 -4.89
CA GLY A 15 -0.30 -3.91 -3.84
C GLY A 15 0.04 -5.15 -3.01
N ALA A 16 -0.93 -6.01 -2.71
CA ALA A 16 -0.72 -7.25 -1.97
C ALA A 16 0.03 -8.30 -2.80
N LEU A 17 -0.30 -8.42 -4.09
CA LEU A 17 0.39 -9.30 -5.02
C LEU A 17 1.83 -8.83 -5.23
N GLY A 18 2.06 -7.53 -5.35
CA GLY A 18 3.43 -7.01 -5.42
C GLY A 18 4.08 -7.16 -6.80
N ASP A 19 3.32 -7.50 -7.86
CA ASP A 19 3.87 -7.72 -9.20
C ASP A 19 4.11 -6.36 -9.92
N PRO A 20 5.35 -6.02 -10.30
CA PRO A 20 5.66 -4.80 -11.04
C PRO A 20 4.93 -4.67 -12.39
N ALA A 21 4.49 -5.78 -12.99
CA ALA A 21 3.71 -5.76 -14.23
C ALA A 21 2.38 -5.00 -14.09
N LEU A 22 1.88 -4.84 -12.86
CA LEU A 22 0.66 -4.08 -12.59
C LEU A 22 0.90 -2.57 -12.47
N LEU A 23 2.15 -2.13 -12.34
CA LEU A 23 2.47 -0.71 -12.12
C LEU A 23 2.00 0.23 -13.24
N PRO A 24 2.06 -0.12 -14.54
CA PRO A 24 1.45 0.71 -15.58
C PRO A 24 -0.04 0.99 -15.31
N TRP A 25 -0.80 -0.05 -14.98
CA TRP A 25 -2.22 0.09 -14.65
C TRP A 25 -2.46 0.86 -13.34
N VAL A 26 -1.63 0.65 -12.32
CA VAL A 26 -1.70 1.39 -11.05
C VAL A 26 -1.41 2.88 -11.26
N LEU A 27 -0.38 3.22 -12.04
CA LEU A 27 0.00 4.60 -12.34
C LEU A 27 -1.15 5.35 -13.04
N ASP A 28 -1.89 4.69 -13.93
CA ASP A 28 -3.07 5.28 -14.58
C ASP A 28 -4.26 5.52 -13.65
N ARG A 29 -4.23 5.00 -12.41
CA ARG A 29 -5.23 5.28 -11.38
C ARG A 29 -4.84 6.45 -10.46
N LEU A 30 -3.62 6.95 -10.55
CA LEU A 30 -3.19 8.12 -9.76
C LEU A 30 -3.98 9.38 -10.12
N ASP A 31 -4.48 9.46 -11.34
CA ASP A 31 -5.27 10.59 -11.84
C ASP A 31 -6.79 10.42 -11.60
N VAL A 32 -7.20 9.30 -10.99
CA VAL A 32 -8.61 9.01 -10.67
C VAL A 32 -8.86 9.32 -9.20
N ALA A 33 -9.42 10.50 -8.89
CA ALA A 33 -9.48 11.03 -7.52
C ALA A 33 -9.95 10.04 -6.42
N PRO A 34 -11.04 9.25 -6.59
CA PRO A 34 -11.47 8.28 -5.58
C PRO A 34 -10.54 7.07 -5.38
N LEU A 35 -9.56 6.89 -6.27
CA LEU A 35 -8.61 5.78 -6.29
C LEU A 35 -7.15 6.22 -6.11
N ALA A 36 -6.85 7.51 -6.29
CA ALA A 36 -5.51 8.06 -6.39
C ALA A 36 -4.64 7.66 -5.19
N ARG A 37 -5.13 7.90 -3.96
CA ARG A 37 -4.40 7.55 -2.73
C ARG A 37 -4.13 6.06 -2.59
N LEU A 38 -5.10 5.23 -2.96
CA LEU A 38 -4.95 3.78 -2.92
C LEU A 38 -3.98 3.26 -3.98
N ALA A 39 -3.96 3.91 -5.15
CA ALA A 39 -2.96 3.67 -6.18
C ALA A 39 -1.56 4.11 -5.75
N GLY A 40 -1.44 5.23 -5.04
CA GLY A 40 -0.20 5.66 -4.40
C GLY A 40 0.29 4.64 -3.37
N GLU A 41 -0.59 4.09 -2.53
CA GLU A 41 -0.22 3.03 -1.59
C GLU A 41 0.22 1.73 -2.30
N ALA A 42 -0.47 1.32 -3.37
CA ALA A 42 -0.06 0.16 -4.16
C ALA A 42 1.32 0.36 -4.81
N LEU A 43 1.56 1.53 -5.41
CA LEU A 43 2.87 1.93 -5.94
C LEU A 43 3.94 1.88 -4.84
N SER A 44 3.67 2.48 -3.68
CA SER A 44 4.60 2.51 -2.55
C SER A 44 4.94 1.11 -2.05
N ARG A 45 3.95 0.23 -1.97
CA ARG A 45 4.13 -1.15 -1.51
C ARG A 45 4.94 -2.00 -2.48
N ILE A 46 4.79 -1.81 -3.79
CA ILE A 46 5.57 -2.54 -4.79
C ILE A 46 7.00 -1.98 -4.86
N THR A 47 7.14 -0.65 -4.94
CA THR A 47 8.42 0.00 -5.23
C THR A 47 9.26 0.33 -4.00
N GLY A 48 8.65 0.33 -2.81
CA GLY A 48 9.26 0.81 -1.57
C GLY A 48 9.39 2.34 -1.48
N ALA A 49 8.95 3.09 -2.50
CA ALA A 49 9.02 4.54 -2.50
C ALA A 49 7.87 5.12 -1.64
N PRO A 50 8.15 5.87 -0.56
CA PRO A 50 7.10 6.48 0.24
C PRO A 50 6.43 7.63 -0.54
N ILE A 51 5.12 7.80 -0.37
CA ILE A 51 4.38 8.93 -0.96
C ILE A 51 4.59 10.17 -0.09
N GLU A 52 5.81 10.69 -0.16
CA GLU A 52 6.33 11.80 0.64
C GLU A 52 7.27 12.66 -0.21
N GLY A 53 7.61 13.86 0.27
CA GLY A 53 8.49 14.78 -0.44
C GLY A 53 8.04 15.01 -1.88
N ALA A 54 8.90 14.68 -2.85
CA ALA A 54 8.61 14.82 -4.27
C ALA A 54 7.45 13.94 -4.77
N LEU A 55 7.13 12.82 -4.11
CA LEU A 55 5.99 11.97 -4.48
C LEU A 55 4.68 12.43 -3.85
N ARG A 56 4.71 13.38 -2.91
CA ARG A 56 3.50 13.92 -2.28
C ARG A 56 2.82 14.91 -3.21
N GLY A 57 1.55 14.67 -3.48
CA GLY A 57 0.67 15.54 -4.23
C GLY A 57 -0.35 16.27 -3.35
N ALA A 58 -1.20 17.05 -3.99
CA ALA A 58 -2.35 17.69 -3.38
C ALA A 58 -3.62 16.85 -3.63
N PRO A 59 -4.67 17.04 -2.80
CA PRO A 59 -6.00 16.54 -3.11
C PRO A 59 -6.46 16.95 -4.51
N ALA A 60 -7.20 16.07 -5.19
CA ALA A 60 -7.80 16.43 -6.46
C ALA A 60 -8.77 17.61 -6.27
N PRO A 61 -8.79 18.61 -7.18
CA PRO A 61 -9.72 19.73 -7.08
C PRO A 61 -11.18 19.23 -6.99
N GLY A 62 -11.93 19.76 -6.02
CA GLY A 62 -13.33 19.38 -5.80
C GLY A 62 -13.52 17.98 -5.21
N PHE A 63 -12.47 17.32 -4.71
CA PHE A 63 -12.64 16.08 -3.97
C PHE A 63 -13.32 16.33 -2.63
N ASP A 64 -14.52 15.76 -2.48
CA ASP A 64 -15.26 15.75 -1.23
C ASP A 64 -14.75 14.61 -0.32
N ALA A 65 -14.15 14.98 0.82
CA ALA A 65 -13.56 14.04 1.77
C ALA A 65 -14.58 13.44 2.75
N GLY A 66 -15.88 13.72 2.59
CA GLY A 66 -16.94 13.26 3.47
C GLY A 66 -17.46 14.38 4.38
N PRO A 67 -18.25 14.04 5.42
CA PRO A 67 -19.10 14.99 6.14
C PRO A 67 -18.33 16.25 6.53
N SER A 68 -18.88 17.38 6.14
CA SER A 68 -18.45 18.67 6.66
C SER A 68 -19.10 18.95 8.03
N ASP A 69 -18.55 19.90 8.78
CA ASP A 69 -19.20 20.40 10.01
C ASP A 69 -20.47 21.24 9.70
N ASP A 70 -20.92 21.34 8.43
CA ASP A 70 -22.15 22.04 8.07
C ASP A 70 -23.36 21.25 8.59
N PRO A 71 -24.22 21.84 9.46
CA PRO A 71 -25.42 21.18 9.99
C PRO A 71 -26.43 20.76 8.91
N ARG A 72 -26.29 21.26 7.68
CA ARG A 72 -27.15 20.93 6.52
C ARG A 72 -26.59 19.80 5.67
N ASP A 73 -25.35 19.38 5.92
CA ASP A 73 -24.74 18.23 5.28
C ASP A 73 -25.26 16.94 5.92
N THR A 74 -26.04 16.18 5.15
CA THR A 74 -26.65 14.92 5.62
C THR A 74 -25.78 13.69 5.31
N SER A 75 -24.62 13.88 4.68
CA SER A 75 -23.74 12.79 4.23
C SER A 75 -22.85 12.28 5.36
N VAL A 76 -23.19 11.15 5.97
CA VAL A 76 -22.35 10.49 7.00
C VAL A 76 -21.20 9.63 6.42
N LYS A 77 -20.95 9.72 5.10
CA LYS A 77 -20.03 8.80 4.42
C LYS A 77 -18.57 9.18 4.71
N MET A 78 -17.94 8.46 5.62
CA MET A 78 -16.51 8.61 5.89
C MET A 78 -15.65 8.16 4.71
N ASP A 79 -14.61 8.94 4.41
CA ASP A 79 -13.58 8.57 3.46
C ASP A 79 -12.64 7.49 4.07
N PRO A 80 -12.58 6.28 3.49
CA PRO A 80 -11.77 5.17 4.03
C PRO A 80 -10.26 5.36 3.83
N ASP A 81 -9.85 6.32 2.99
CA ASP A 81 -8.47 6.57 2.61
C ASP A 81 -7.92 7.88 3.19
N THR A 82 -8.59 8.48 4.17
CA THR A 82 -8.16 9.72 4.85
C THR A 82 -6.72 9.66 5.38
N GLN A 83 -6.28 8.48 5.80
CA GLN A 83 -4.94 8.25 6.34
C GLN A 83 -3.86 8.10 5.27
N LEU A 84 -4.24 8.00 4.00
CA LEU A 84 -3.30 7.83 2.90
C LEU A 84 -2.93 9.20 2.31
N PRO A 85 -1.64 9.45 2.02
CA PRO A 85 -1.21 10.67 1.36
C PRO A 85 -1.67 10.70 -0.10
N TRP A 86 -1.96 11.90 -0.60
CA TRP A 86 -2.19 12.14 -2.02
C TRP A 86 -0.89 11.99 -2.80
N PRO A 87 -0.87 11.23 -3.92
CA PRO A 87 0.32 11.07 -4.74
C PRO A 87 0.45 12.17 -5.80
N HIS A 88 1.68 12.52 -6.16
CA HIS A 88 1.98 13.36 -7.30
C HIS A 88 2.19 12.51 -8.56
N GLY A 89 1.14 12.40 -9.40
CA GLY A 89 1.08 11.49 -10.54
C GLY A 89 2.30 11.55 -11.48
N ALA A 90 2.71 12.76 -11.89
CA ALA A 90 3.85 12.92 -12.80
C ALA A 90 5.18 12.47 -12.18
N ASN A 91 5.37 12.70 -10.87
CA ASN A 91 6.61 12.36 -10.19
C ASN A 91 6.67 10.86 -9.91
N ALA A 92 5.52 10.24 -9.59
CA ALA A 92 5.39 8.79 -9.50
C ALA A 92 5.72 8.09 -10.83
N ARG A 93 5.22 8.61 -11.96
CA ARG A 93 5.54 8.08 -13.29
C ARG A 93 7.03 8.25 -13.64
N ALA A 94 7.61 9.42 -13.34
CA ALA A 94 9.03 9.68 -13.56
C ALA A 94 9.93 8.76 -12.71
N LEU A 95 9.61 8.60 -11.42
CA LEU A 95 10.28 7.67 -10.52
C LEU A 95 10.21 6.24 -11.05
N TRP A 96 9.03 5.78 -11.47
CA TRP A 96 8.89 4.45 -12.05
C TRP A 96 9.71 4.29 -13.33
N ALA A 97 9.66 5.26 -14.25
CA ALA A 97 10.43 5.22 -15.49
C ALA A 97 11.95 5.10 -15.23
N ALA A 98 12.46 5.80 -14.22
CA ALA A 98 13.87 5.77 -13.84
C ALA A 98 14.31 4.46 -13.16
N HIS A 99 13.43 3.83 -12.38
CA HIS A 99 13.80 2.67 -11.54
C HIS A 99 13.27 1.33 -12.00
N ARG A 100 12.37 1.28 -12.99
CA ARG A 100 11.72 0.03 -13.46
C ARG A 100 12.69 -1.08 -13.88
N GLY A 101 13.89 -0.72 -14.35
CA GLY A 101 14.93 -1.71 -14.71
C GLY A 101 15.43 -2.56 -13.55
N ARG A 102 15.17 -2.16 -12.29
CA ARG A 102 15.52 -2.91 -11.08
C ARG A 102 14.50 -3.97 -10.69
N PHE A 103 13.35 -4.00 -11.36
CA PHE A 103 12.22 -4.86 -11.03
C PHE A 103 12.06 -5.93 -12.11
N ALA A 104 12.39 -7.17 -11.77
CA ALA A 104 12.24 -8.30 -12.69
C ALA A 104 10.77 -8.64 -12.90
N SER A 105 10.38 -8.90 -14.16
CA SER A 105 9.04 -9.41 -14.48
C SER A 105 8.84 -10.81 -13.90
N GLY A 106 7.64 -11.10 -13.40
CA GLY A 106 7.31 -12.37 -12.76
C GLY A 106 7.85 -12.53 -11.33
N VAL A 107 8.64 -11.57 -10.84
CA VAL A 107 9.10 -11.54 -9.45
C VAL A 107 8.18 -10.62 -8.66
N ARG A 108 7.50 -11.18 -7.65
CA ARG A 108 6.72 -10.39 -6.69
C ARG A 108 7.67 -9.58 -5.81
N HIS A 109 7.29 -8.35 -5.49
CA HIS A 109 8.06 -7.44 -4.64
C HIS A 109 7.23 -6.93 -3.46
N VAL A 110 7.91 -6.63 -2.36
CA VAL A 110 7.36 -5.94 -1.19
C VAL A 110 8.35 -4.91 -0.68
N ASP A 111 7.90 -3.68 -0.50
CA ASP A 111 8.71 -2.52 -0.11
C ASP A 111 10.01 -2.40 -0.93
N GLY A 112 9.91 -2.58 -2.25
CA GLY A 112 11.02 -2.41 -3.21
C GLY A 112 12.02 -3.56 -3.25
N ARG A 113 11.72 -4.69 -2.60
CA ARG A 113 12.58 -5.88 -2.56
C ARG A 113 11.85 -7.09 -3.12
N PRO A 114 12.56 -8.05 -3.74
CA PRO A 114 11.98 -9.36 -4.05
C PRO A 114 11.29 -9.96 -2.82
N LEU A 115 10.15 -10.60 -3.03
CA LEU A 115 9.35 -11.14 -1.95
C LEU A 115 9.97 -12.43 -1.41
N ASP A 116 10.81 -12.27 -0.38
CA ASP A 116 11.46 -13.31 0.39
C ASP A 116 11.21 -13.15 1.91
N GLU A 117 11.70 -14.10 2.71
CA GLU A 117 11.55 -14.08 4.18
C GLU A 117 12.16 -12.81 4.82
N GLY A 118 13.32 -12.37 4.32
CA GLY A 118 14.01 -11.19 4.87
C GLY A 118 13.23 -9.90 4.61
N ALA A 119 12.62 -9.77 3.43
CA ALA A 119 11.75 -8.66 3.09
C ALA A 119 10.48 -8.64 3.96
N LEU A 120 9.86 -9.81 4.18
CA LEU A 120 8.68 -9.93 5.04
C LEU A 120 9.00 -9.59 6.50
N ASP A 121 10.10 -10.11 7.05
CA ASP A 121 10.56 -9.79 8.41
C ASP A 121 10.85 -8.29 8.56
N ARG A 122 11.44 -7.64 7.55
CA ARG A 122 11.65 -6.19 7.54
C ARG A 122 10.31 -5.44 7.60
N VAL A 123 9.32 -5.83 6.80
CA VAL A 123 7.98 -5.21 6.84
C VAL A 123 7.33 -5.40 8.20
N LEU A 124 7.45 -6.59 8.81
CA LEU A 124 6.91 -6.85 10.14
C LEU A 124 7.55 -6.00 11.24
N ARG A 125 8.81 -5.58 11.06
CA ARG A 125 9.53 -4.71 12.01
C ARG A 125 9.28 -3.22 11.78
N LEU A 126 9.29 -2.77 10.53
CA LEU A 126 9.39 -1.35 10.17
C LEU A 126 8.15 -0.78 9.47
N GLY A 127 7.27 -1.65 8.96
CA GLY A 127 6.11 -1.23 8.18
C GLY A 127 4.97 -0.66 9.04
N GLY A 128 4.08 0.13 8.44
CA GLY A 128 2.82 0.53 9.06
C GLY A 128 1.83 -0.63 9.24
N GLN A 129 0.82 -0.48 10.10
CA GLN A 129 -0.13 -1.54 10.48
C GLN A 129 -0.70 -2.34 9.30
N ARG A 130 -1.20 -1.67 8.25
CA ARG A 130 -1.76 -2.32 7.05
C ARG A 130 -0.73 -3.16 6.26
N ARG A 131 0.54 -2.73 6.25
CA ARG A 131 1.64 -3.44 5.58
C ARG A 131 2.05 -4.67 6.36
N ARG A 132 2.15 -4.54 7.69
CA ARG A 132 2.48 -5.64 8.61
C ARG A 132 1.46 -6.77 8.53
N ALA A 133 0.16 -6.46 8.54
CA ALA A 133 -0.90 -7.48 8.43
C ALA A 133 -0.74 -8.33 7.16
N GLY A 134 -0.54 -7.70 6.00
CA GLY A 134 -0.31 -8.43 4.75
C GLY A 134 0.98 -9.25 4.75
N ALA A 135 2.07 -8.73 5.35
CA ALA A 135 3.32 -9.50 5.48
C ALA A 135 3.17 -10.71 6.40
N ALA A 136 2.37 -10.62 7.47
CA ALA A 136 2.08 -11.75 8.34
C ALA A 136 1.36 -12.88 7.58
N PHE A 137 0.37 -12.56 6.75
CA PHE A 137 -0.32 -13.53 5.91
C PHE A 137 0.61 -14.18 4.88
N GLU A 138 1.40 -13.38 4.15
CA GLU A 138 2.33 -13.90 3.15
C GLU A 138 3.39 -14.82 3.80
N ARG A 139 3.87 -14.47 5.00
CA ARG A 139 4.82 -15.27 5.79
C ARG A 139 4.24 -16.60 6.24
N ALA A 140 2.97 -16.63 6.64
CA ALA A 140 2.27 -17.86 7.03
C ALA A 140 1.94 -18.74 5.82
N ALA A 141 1.51 -18.15 4.71
CA ALA A 141 1.16 -18.88 3.47
C ALA A 141 2.36 -19.60 2.84
N ARG A 142 3.58 -19.09 3.05
CA ARG A 142 4.83 -19.65 2.51
C ARG A 142 5.35 -20.89 3.26
N ALA A 143 4.91 -21.11 4.50
CA ALA A 143 5.42 -22.18 5.34
C ALA A 143 4.26 -22.89 6.06
N PRO A 144 3.77 -24.02 5.51
CA PRO A 144 2.72 -24.81 6.15
C PRO A 144 3.06 -25.12 7.62
N GLY A 145 2.11 -24.92 8.52
CA GLY A 145 2.30 -25.12 9.96
C GLY A 145 2.91 -23.93 10.71
N ARG A 146 3.37 -22.88 10.02
CA ARG A 146 3.80 -21.65 10.67
C ARG A 146 2.58 -20.86 11.17
N PRO A 147 2.54 -20.48 12.46
CA PRO A 147 1.44 -19.65 12.97
C PRO A 147 1.47 -18.26 12.34
N LEU A 148 0.28 -17.67 12.18
CA LEU A 148 0.14 -16.29 11.74
C LEU A 148 0.81 -15.36 12.77
N PHE A 149 1.62 -14.42 12.29
CA PHE A 149 2.22 -13.41 13.15
C PHE A 149 1.14 -12.41 13.61
N ASP A 150 0.85 -12.38 14.91
CA ASP A 150 -0.15 -11.47 15.48
C ASP A 150 0.40 -10.03 15.55
N VAL A 151 0.03 -9.23 14.55
CA VAL A 151 0.40 -7.80 14.44
C VAL A 151 -0.30 -6.91 15.48
N ALA A 152 -1.32 -7.42 16.17
CA ALA A 152 -2.06 -6.75 17.23
C ALA A 152 -1.62 -7.18 18.64
N ALA A 153 -0.78 -8.21 18.75
CA ALA A 153 -0.20 -8.63 20.03
C ALA A 153 0.57 -7.48 20.70
N ARG A 154 0.84 -7.59 22.00
CA ARG A 154 1.70 -6.61 22.67
C ARG A 154 3.11 -6.58 22.05
N VAL A 155 3.74 -5.42 22.04
CA VAL A 155 5.05 -5.17 21.38
C VAL A 155 6.12 -6.17 21.84
N GLU A 156 6.12 -6.57 23.10
CA GLU A 156 7.08 -7.51 23.66
C GLU A 156 6.95 -8.90 23.02
N ARG A 157 5.71 -9.39 22.84
CA ARG A 157 5.43 -10.66 22.14
C ARG A 157 5.84 -10.59 20.68
N GLN A 158 5.59 -9.45 20.04
CA GLN A 158 5.98 -9.22 18.64
C GLN A 158 7.51 -9.24 18.47
N ARG A 159 8.26 -8.61 19.39
CA ARG A 159 9.74 -8.63 19.37
C ARG A 159 10.30 -10.03 19.58
N ALA A 160 9.79 -10.75 20.57
CA ALA A 160 10.18 -12.13 20.85
C ALA A 160 9.93 -13.05 19.63
N ALA A 161 8.75 -12.95 19.00
CA ALA A 161 8.41 -13.74 17.81
C ALA A 161 9.23 -13.39 16.56
N LEU A 162 9.90 -12.23 16.54
CA LEU A 162 10.83 -11.83 15.49
C LEU A 162 12.30 -12.12 15.89
N GLY A 163 12.57 -12.74 17.04
CA GLY A 163 13.94 -13.02 17.48
C GLY A 163 14.78 -11.75 17.76
N ALA A 164 14.13 -10.62 18.04
CA ALA A 164 14.82 -9.48 18.64
C ALA A 164 14.80 -9.69 20.17
N SER A 165 15.96 -10.01 20.75
CA SER A 165 16.14 -9.92 22.20
C SER A 165 15.84 -8.49 22.69
N PRO A 166 15.34 -8.34 23.94
CA PRO A 166 14.87 -7.08 24.51
C PRO A 166 15.89 -5.95 24.43
#